data_AF-A0A090T9X3-F1
#
_entry.id   AF-A0A090T9X3-F1
#
_cell.length_a   1.000
_cell.length_b   1.000
_cell.length_c   1.000
_cell.angle_alpha   90.00
_cell.angle_beta   90.00
_cell.angle_gamma   90.00
#
_symmetry.space_group_name_H-M   'P 1'
#
loop_
_entity.id
_entity.type
_entity.pdbx_description
1 polymer ?
#
loop_
_entity_poly.entity_id
_entity_poly.type
_entity_poly.pdbx_seq_one_letter_code
_entity_poly.pdbx_strand_id
1 'polypeptide(L)'
;MIKKLFINITCILLGVPLLLVIFFKFINPPIWGWKIARTLSPPEGYPTQTHHQWAPLTEISSNMPKAVIASEDQRFPEHYGIDIDALWSVISQSDTTGPARGASTITQQTAKKRIFVPQPNLYPKSL
;
A
#
# COMPACT_ATOMS: atom_id res chain seq x y z
N MET A 1 32.19 12.28 19.36
CA MET A 1 30.82 11.87 19.76
C MET A 1 29.80 11.99 18.63
N ILE A 2 29.69 13.13 17.94
CA ILE A 2 28.69 13.37 16.88
C ILE A 2 28.69 12.34 15.75
N LYS A 3 29.85 11.93 15.23
CA LYS A 3 29.93 10.90 14.16
C LYS A 3 29.32 9.56 14.58
N LYS A 4 29.61 9.08 15.79
CA LYS A 4 29.03 7.83 16.33
C LYS A 4 27.52 7.96 16.54
N LEU A 5 27.05 9.12 17.03
CA LEU A 5 25.63 9.39 17.19
C LEU A 5 24.90 9.36 15.83
N PHE A 6 25.45 10.02 14.81
CA PHE A 6 24.88 10.05 13.47
C PHE A 6 24.80 8.65 12.83
N ILE A 7 25.86 7.85 12.99
CA ILE A 7 25.89 6.46 12.52
C ILE A 7 24.82 5.63 13.25
N ASN A 8 24.74 5.73 14.58
CA ASN A 8 23.75 4.98 15.35
C ASN A 8 22.32 5.35 14.95
N ILE A 9 22.02 6.64 14.79
CA ILE A 9 20.70 7.11 14.34
C ILE A 9 20.38 6.55 12.95
N THR A 10 21.33 6.61 12.01
CA THR A 10 21.15 6.10 10.64
C THR A 10 20.90 4.59 10.65
N CYS A 11 21.68 3.83 11.44
CA CYS A 11 21.50 2.39 11.60
C CYS A 11 20.13 2.04 12.19
N ILE A 12 19.64 2.80 13.18
CA ILE A 12 18.32 2.59 13.77
C ILE A 12 17.22 2.91 12.75
N LEU A 13 17.35 4.04 12.05
CA LEU A 13 16.36 4.51 11.07
C LEU A 13 16.17 3.52 9.93
N LEU A 14 17.24 2.85 9.48
CA LEU A 14 17.18 1.85 8.42
C LEU A 14 16.89 0.43 8.97
N GLY A 15 17.48 0.08 10.11
CA GLY A 15 17.41 -1.25 10.69
C GLY A 15 16.04 -1.59 11.28
N VAL A 16 15.41 -0.66 12.00
CA VAL A 16 14.11 -0.90 12.63
C VAL A 16 13.02 -1.23 11.59
N PRO A 17 12.84 -0.47 10.49
CA PRO A 17 11.86 -0.82 9.46
C PRO A 17 12.13 -2.19 8.82
N LEU A 18 13.39 -2.53 8.53
CA LEU A 18 13.75 -3.83 7.96
C LEU A 18 13.40 -4.98 8.91
N LEU A 19 13.70 -4.81 10.20
CA LEU A 19 13.34 -5.80 11.22
C LEU A 19 11.81 -5.96 11.34
N LEU A 20 11.06 -4.86 11.31
CA LEU A 20 9.59 -4.91 11.32
C LEU A 20 9.03 -5.63 10.09
N VAL A 21 9.58 -5.39 8.89
CA VAL A 21 9.15 -6.08 7.67
C VAL A 21 9.43 -7.57 7.75
N ILE A 22 10.60 -7.98 8.24
CA ILE A 22 10.94 -9.39 8.44
C ILE A 22 10.02 -10.03 9.48
N PHE A 23 9.72 -9.32 10.57
CA PHE A 23 8.81 -9.80 11.60
C PHE A 23 7.38 -10.02 11.06
N PHE A 24 6.82 -9.03 10.38
CA PHE A 24 5.48 -9.11 9.80
C PHE A 24 5.39 -9.96 8.53
N LYS A 25 6.52 -10.48 8.02
CA LYS A 25 6.52 -11.52 6.99
C LYS A 25 5.94 -12.83 7.53
N PHE A 26 6.15 -13.12 8.81
CA PHE A 26 5.74 -14.38 9.44
C PHE A 26 4.51 -14.24 10.32
N ILE A 27 4.26 -13.05 10.86
CA ILE A 27 3.12 -12.79 11.74
C ILE A 27 2.21 -11.75 11.09
N ASN A 28 0.93 -12.10 10.96
CA ASN A 28 -0.06 -11.18 10.44
C ASN A 28 -0.17 -9.93 11.34
N PRO A 29 -0.07 -8.71 10.77
CA PRO A 29 -0.14 -7.51 11.57
C PRO A 29 -1.54 -7.36 12.19
N PRO A 30 -1.65 -7.05 13.50
CA PRO A 30 -2.95 -6.90 14.15
C PRO A 30 -3.68 -5.62 13.74
N ILE A 31 -2.91 -4.60 13.31
CA ILE A 31 -3.39 -3.28 12.92
C ILE A 31 -2.58 -2.81 11.72
N TRP A 32 -3.19 -2.00 10.85
CA TRP A 32 -2.53 -1.33 9.72
C TRP A 32 -3.06 0.09 9.55
N GLY A 33 -2.31 0.93 8.83
CA GLY A 33 -2.58 2.37 8.72
C GLY A 33 -4.00 2.72 8.26
N TRP A 34 -4.56 1.97 7.30
CA TRP A 34 -5.95 2.16 6.88
C TRP A 34 -6.98 1.88 7.99
N LYS A 35 -6.77 0.85 8.82
CA LYS A 35 -7.68 0.55 9.95
C LYS A 35 -7.65 1.69 10.98
N ILE A 36 -6.46 2.21 11.29
CA ILE A 36 -6.29 3.36 12.19
C ILE A 36 -7.06 4.57 11.68
N ALA A 37 -6.91 4.92 10.40
CA ALA A 37 -7.61 6.05 9.80
C ALA A 37 -9.13 5.93 9.92
N ARG A 38 -9.67 4.74 9.65
CA ARG A 38 -11.11 4.48 9.73
C ARG A 38 -11.64 4.45 11.16
N THR A 39 -10.81 4.09 12.13
CA THR A 39 -11.19 4.16 13.56
C THR A 39 -11.19 5.61 14.07
N LEU A 40 -10.24 6.46 13.62
CA LEU A 40 -10.14 7.86 14.06
C LEU A 40 -11.11 8.80 13.33
N SER A 41 -11.42 8.50 12.07
CA SER A 41 -12.34 9.29 11.25
C SER A 41 -13.27 8.36 10.47
N PRO A 42 -14.26 7.76 11.16
CA PRO A 42 -15.22 6.86 10.52
C PRO A 42 -16.15 7.65 9.59
N PRO A 43 -16.34 7.22 8.33
CA PRO A 43 -17.37 7.80 7.47
C PRO A 43 -18.77 7.46 8.00
N GLU A 44 -19.77 8.20 7.54
CA GLU A 44 -21.16 7.95 7.89
C GLU A 44 -21.58 6.51 7.54
N GLY A 45 -22.23 5.83 8.48
CA GLY A 45 -22.63 4.43 8.35
C GLY A 45 -21.51 3.40 8.51
N TYR A 46 -20.29 3.78 8.89
CA TYR A 46 -19.20 2.82 9.13
C TYR A 46 -19.45 1.99 10.39
N PRO A 47 -19.33 0.64 10.33
CA PRO A 47 -19.65 -0.21 11.47
C PRO A 47 -18.69 0.01 12.64
N THR A 48 -19.22 0.02 13.86
CA THR A 48 -18.45 0.18 15.10
C THR A 48 -17.41 -0.94 15.29
N GLN A 49 -17.70 -2.14 14.76
CA GLN A 49 -16.78 -3.28 14.77
C GLN A 49 -16.50 -3.74 13.33
N THR A 50 -15.22 -3.86 13.00
CA THR A 50 -14.76 -4.37 11.71
C THR A 50 -14.12 -5.74 11.90
N HIS A 51 -14.74 -6.76 11.30
CA HIS A 51 -14.18 -8.10 11.30
C HIS A 51 -13.17 -8.24 10.16
N HIS A 52 -11.96 -8.70 10.50
CA HIS A 52 -10.93 -9.01 9.52
C HIS A 52 -10.36 -10.39 9.84
N GLN A 53 -10.36 -11.27 8.85
CA GLN A 53 -9.80 -12.61 8.96
C GLN A 53 -8.70 -12.77 7.93
N TRP A 54 -7.53 -13.18 8.40
CA TRP A 54 -6.44 -13.56 7.52
C TRP A 54 -6.70 -14.96 7.00
N ALA A 55 -6.77 -15.12 5.69
CA ALA A 55 -6.89 -16.40 5.03
C ALA A 55 -5.63 -16.65 4.17
N PRO A 56 -5.06 -17.86 4.20
CA PRO A 56 -3.98 -18.23 3.28
C PRO A 56 -4.51 -18.24 1.84
N LEU A 57 -3.62 -17.95 0.87
CA LEU A 57 -3.98 -17.96 -0.55
C LEU A 57 -4.51 -19.33 -1.04
N THR A 58 -4.17 -20.42 -0.34
CA THR A 58 -4.66 -21.78 -0.64
C THR A 58 -6.14 -21.97 -0.32
N GLU A 59 -6.71 -21.17 0.58
CA GLU A 59 -8.15 -21.19 0.90
C GLU A 59 -8.96 -20.26 -0.01
N ILE A 60 -8.27 -19.46 -0.82
CA ILE A 60 -8.87 -18.51 -1.76
C ILE A 60 -8.92 -19.16 -3.14
N SER A 61 -10.04 -18.94 -3.87
CA SER A 61 -10.13 -19.38 -5.27
C SER A 61 -8.98 -18.84 -6.10
N SER A 62 -8.31 -19.71 -6.86
CA SER A 62 -7.19 -19.33 -7.73
C SER A 62 -7.53 -18.27 -8.78
N ASN A 63 -8.82 -18.05 -9.05
CA ASN A 63 -9.31 -17.02 -9.95
C ASN A 63 -9.30 -15.62 -9.32
N MET A 64 -9.39 -15.51 -7.99
CA MET A 64 -9.45 -14.22 -7.31
C MET A 64 -8.14 -13.42 -7.45
N PRO A 65 -6.94 -13.98 -7.16
CA PRO A 65 -5.69 -13.27 -7.41
C PRO A 65 -5.51 -12.88 -8.88
N LYS A 66 -5.91 -13.75 -9.82
CA LYS A 66 -5.83 -13.48 -11.26
C LYS A 66 -6.73 -12.32 -11.68
N ALA A 67 -7.95 -12.25 -11.14
CA ALA A 67 -8.88 -11.16 -11.40
C ALA A 67 -8.32 -9.83 -10.90
N VAL A 68 -7.77 -9.81 -9.67
CA VAL A 68 -7.14 -8.60 -9.10
C VAL A 68 -5.93 -8.14 -9.90
N ILE A 69 -5.05 -9.08 -10.30
CA ILE A 69 -3.91 -8.77 -11.16
C ILE A 69 -4.41 -8.19 -12.50
N ALA A 70 -5.38 -8.83 -13.14
CA ALA A 70 -5.90 -8.36 -14.43
C ALA A 70 -6.58 -6.98 -14.37
N SER A 71 -7.22 -6.63 -13.24
CA SER A 71 -7.94 -5.37 -13.08
C SER A 71 -7.08 -4.21 -12.57
N GLU A 72 -6.13 -4.48 -11.67
CA GLU A 72 -5.35 -3.44 -10.99
C GLU A 72 -3.91 -3.32 -11.50
N ASP A 73 -3.28 -4.43 -11.88
CA ASP A 73 -1.84 -4.49 -12.13
C ASP A 73 -1.47 -5.66 -13.06
N GLN A 74 -1.76 -5.51 -14.35
CA GLN A 74 -1.65 -6.59 -15.35
C GLN A 74 -0.21 -7.13 -15.48
N ARG A 75 0.78 -6.27 -15.24
CA ARG A 75 2.21 -6.58 -15.34
C ARG A 75 2.83 -6.92 -13.99
N PHE A 76 2.02 -7.21 -12.98
CA PHE A 76 2.49 -7.58 -11.65
C PHE A 76 3.62 -8.64 -11.65
N PRO A 77 3.59 -9.71 -12.47
CA PRO A 77 4.66 -10.71 -12.51
C PRO A 77 5.96 -10.22 -13.16
N GLU A 78 5.89 -9.13 -13.93
CA GLU A 78 7.00 -8.62 -14.74
C GLU A 78 7.85 -7.58 -13.99
N HIS A 79 7.39 -7.11 -12.83
CA HIS A 79 8.04 -6.03 -12.10
C HIS A 79 8.28 -6.36 -10.61
N TYR A 80 9.23 -5.64 -10.00
CA TYR A 80 9.58 -5.80 -8.58
C TYR A 80 8.87 -4.78 -7.66
N GLY A 81 7.67 -4.35 -8.04
CA GLY A 81 6.81 -3.49 -7.24
C GLY A 81 6.65 -2.07 -7.75
N ILE A 82 7.38 -1.67 -8.80
CA ILE A 82 7.14 -0.43 -9.53
C ILE A 82 7.11 -0.77 -11.02
N ASP A 83 6.01 -0.46 -11.70
CA ASP A 83 5.93 -0.53 -13.15
C ASP A 83 6.38 0.80 -13.75
N ILE A 84 7.64 0.84 -14.18
CA ILE A 84 8.25 2.04 -14.75
C ILE A 84 7.63 2.37 -16.12
N ASP A 85 7.29 1.38 -16.94
CA ASP A 85 6.73 1.65 -18.26
C ASP A 85 5.27 2.14 -18.15
N ALA A 86 4.48 1.57 -17.23
CA ALA A 86 3.13 2.07 -16.96
C ALA A 86 3.18 3.50 -16.40
N LEU A 87 4.14 3.80 -15.52
CA LEU A 87 4.35 5.15 -15.00
C LEU A 87 4.68 6.14 -16.14
N TRP A 88 5.62 5.79 -17.02
CA TRP A 88 5.99 6.64 -18.15
C TRP A 88 4.83 6.81 -19.15
N SER A 89 4.09 5.75 -19.45
CA SER A 89 2.90 5.82 -20.30
C SER A 89 1.88 6.80 -19.73
N VAL A 90 1.60 6.73 -18.42
CA VAL A 90 0.64 7.61 -17.76
C VAL A 90 1.10 9.05 -17.74
N ILE A 91 2.40 9.31 -17.48
CA ILE A 91 2.98 10.66 -17.52
C ILE A 91 2.96 11.22 -18.95
N SER A 92 3.27 10.40 -19.96
CA SER A 92 3.28 10.85 -21.35
C SER A 92 1.89 11.17 -21.91
N GLN A 93 0.84 10.60 -21.31
CA GLN A 93 -0.56 10.78 -21.69
C GLN A 93 -1.32 11.71 -20.74
N SER A 94 -0.65 12.24 -19.71
CA SER A 94 -1.29 13.16 -18.78
C SER A 94 -1.33 14.57 -19.37
N ASP A 95 -2.53 15.11 -19.53
CA ASP A 95 -2.75 16.50 -19.90
C ASP A 95 -2.71 17.42 -18.66
N THR A 96 -3.04 18.70 -18.83
CA THR A 96 -3.11 19.70 -17.75
C THR A 96 -4.11 19.35 -16.66
N THR A 97 -5.06 18.45 -16.94
CA THR A 97 -6.05 17.93 -15.99
C THR A 97 -5.56 16.73 -15.17
N GLY A 98 -4.36 16.22 -15.47
CA GLY A 98 -3.74 15.08 -14.79
C GLY A 98 -3.93 13.75 -15.52
N PRO A 99 -3.41 12.65 -14.95
CA PRO A 99 -3.42 11.35 -15.60
C PRO A 99 -4.82 10.71 -15.66
N ALA A 100 -5.19 10.20 -16.84
CA ALA A 100 -6.48 9.54 -17.09
C ALA A 100 -6.66 8.21 -16.33
N ARG A 101 -5.56 7.59 -15.87
CA ARG A 101 -5.56 6.33 -15.11
C ARG A 101 -4.46 6.32 -14.05
N GLY A 102 -4.65 5.51 -13.01
CA GLY A 102 -3.61 5.28 -12.01
C GLY A 102 -2.46 4.42 -12.55
N ALA A 103 -1.25 4.66 -12.06
CA ALA A 103 -0.05 3.84 -12.33
C ALA A 103 0.44 3.07 -11.08
N SER A 104 -0.38 3.00 -10.01
CA SER A 104 0.03 2.41 -8.75
C SER A 104 -0.10 0.88 -8.75
N THR A 105 1.02 0.19 -8.55
CA THR A 105 1.09 -1.28 -8.49
C THR A 105 0.41 -1.84 -7.24
N ILE A 106 0.06 -3.14 -7.25
CA ILE A 106 -0.49 -3.84 -6.07
C ILE A 106 0.47 -3.73 -4.87
N THR A 107 1.79 -3.78 -5.11
CA THR A 107 2.81 -3.62 -4.06
C THR A 107 2.75 -2.23 -3.43
N GLN A 108 2.67 -1.17 -4.24
CA GLN A 108 2.55 0.21 -3.74
C GLN A 108 1.23 0.43 -2.99
N GLN A 109 0.12 -0.07 -3.54
CA GLN A 109 -1.18 0.02 -2.90
C GLN A 109 -1.20 -0.71 -1.55
N THR A 110 -0.55 -1.87 -1.47
CA THR A 110 -0.41 -2.65 -0.24
C THR A 110 0.45 -1.90 0.78
N ALA A 111 1.60 -1.36 0.38
CA ALA A 111 2.46 -0.55 1.25
C ALA A 111 1.71 0.68 1.78
N LYS A 112 0.99 1.40 0.90
CA LYS A 112 0.18 2.56 1.26
C LYS A 112 -0.88 2.22 2.31
N LYS A 113 -1.68 1.19 2.07
CA LYS A 113 -2.77 0.79 2.99
C LYS A 113 -2.23 0.19 4.29
N ARG A 114 -1.08 -0.49 4.25
CA ARG A 114 -0.51 -1.20 5.39
C ARG A 114 0.24 -0.26 6.33
N ILE A 115 1.12 0.58 5.80
CA ILE A 115 2.08 1.38 6.57
C ILE A 115 1.53 2.78 6.83
N PHE A 116 0.90 3.40 5.83
CA PHE A 116 0.50 4.80 5.90
C PHE A 116 -0.97 4.94 6.30
N VAL A 117 -1.26 5.98 7.07
CA VAL A 117 -2.63 6.44 7.33
C VAL A 117 -3.09 7.19 6.07
N PRO A 118 -4.14 6.74 5.37
CA PRO A 118 -4.69 7.47 4.24
C PRO A 118 -5.03 8.90 4.65
N GLN A 119 -4.50 9.88 3.92
CA GLN A 119 -4.94 11.26 4.09
C GLN A 119 -6.35 11.42 3.51
N PRO A 120 -7.19 12.29 4.11
CA PRO A 120 -8.42 12.71 3.47
C PRO A 120 -8.11 13.22 2.06
N ASN A 121 -8.90 12.82 1.07
CA ASN A 121 -8.73 13.38 -0.28
C ASN A 121 -8.99 14.89 -0.19
N LEU A 122 -7.97 15.70 -0.49
CA LEU A 122 -8.09 17.17 -0.53
C LEU A 122 -8.99 17.64 -1.69
N TYR A 123 -9.21 16.77 -2.68
CA TYR A 123 -10.07 17.02 -3.83
C TYR A 123 -11.19 15.96 -3.86
N PRO A 124 -12.47 16.37 -3.91
CA PRO A 124 -13.54 15.43 -4.19
C PRO A 124 -13.26 14.80 -5.56
N LYS A 125 -13.16 13.47 -5.61
CA LYS A 125 -13.20 12.77 -6.89
C LYS A 125 -14.62 12.94 -7.42
N SER A 126 -14.83 13.91 -8.29
CA SER A 126 -16.06 14.03 -9.08
C SER A 126 -16.22 12.73 -9.86
N LEU A 127 -17.28 11.98 -9.54
CA LEU A 127 -17.79 10.89 -10.35
C LEU A 127 -18.37 11.44 -11.65
#